data_AF-A0A524Q243-F1
#
_entry.id   AF-A0A524Q243-F1
#
_cell.length_a   1.000
_cell.length_b   1.000
_cell.length_c   1.000
_cell.angle_alpha   90.00
_cell.angle_beta   90.00
_cell.angle_gamma   90.00
#
_symmetry.space_group_name_H-M   'P 1'
#
loop_
_entity.id
_entity.type
_entity.pdbx_description
1 polymer ?
#
loop_
_entity_poly.entity_id
_entity_poly.type
_entity_poly.pdbx_seq_one_letter_code
_entity_poly.pdbx_strand_id
1 'polypeptide(L)'
;VLSGASVTALIQSSSATIFATIGFVSAGLITLEQSIGIILGANLGTTSTAWIVTYLGFKFKIGLISYPLIAIGALMRLFNSHRYGALGIIVAGFGMIFVGIDMMQEGMSGAASTFNF
;
A
#
# COMPACT_ATOMS: atom_id res chain seq x y z
N VAL A 1 -2.85 19.02 15.11
CA VAL A 1 -2.12 17.99 14.32
C VAL A 1 -2.65 16.58 14.57
N LEU A 2 -2.79 16.12 15.82
CA LEU A 2 -3.37 14.80 16.12
C LEU A 2 -4.80 14.65 15.57
N SER A 3 -5.67 15.63 15.81
CA SER A 3 -7.06 15.61 15.30
C SER A 3 -7.13 15.54 13.77
N GLY A 4 -6.29 16.31 13.07
CA GLY A 4 -6.20 16.29 11.61
C GLY A 4 -5.69 14.95 11.07
N ALA A 5 -4.64 14.39 11.68
CA ALA A 5 -4.11 13.08 11.30
C ALA A 5 -5.13 11.95 11.53
N SER A 6 -5.89 12.01 12.62
CA SER A 6 -6.98 11.07 12.89
C SER A 6 -8.09 11.17 11.83
N VAL A 7 -8.47 12.39 11.42
CA VAL A 7 -9.47 12.58 10.36
C VAL A 7 -8.95 12.07 9.01
N THR A 8 -7.69 12.33 8.65
CA THR A 8 -7.09 11.78 7.41
C THR A 8 -7.02 10.26 7.42
N ALA A 9 -6.64 9.66 8.56
CA ALA A 9 -6.60 8.21 8.72
C ALA A 9 -8.01 7.58 8.60
N LEU A 10 -9.05 8.25 9.12
CA LEU A 10 -10.43 7.82 8.98
C LEU A 10 -10.94 7.95 7.53
N ILE A 11 -10.63 9.04 6.83
CA ILE A 11 -11.04 9.24 5.44
C ILE A 11 -10.34 8.25 4.49
N GLN A 12 -9.11 7.82 4.81
CA GLN A 12 -8.41 6.75 4.08
C GLN A 12 -8.95 5.34 4.39
N SER A 13 -9.93 5.20 5.30
CA SER A 13 -10.59 3.93 5.54
C SER A 13 -11.70 3.74 4.51
N SER A 14 -11.59 2.72 3.66
CA SER A 14 -12.63 2.36 2.68
C SER A 14 -14.01 2.18 3.33
N SER A 15 -14.05 1.71 4.59
CA SER A 15 -15.27 1.54 5.37
C SER A 15 -15.95 2.87 5.72
N ALA A 16 -15.18 3.91 6.07
CA ALA A 16 -15.74 5.23 6.36
C ALA A 16 -16.36 5.86 5.11
N THR A 17 -15.73 5.70 3.94
CA THR A 17 -16.24 6.16 2.65
C THR A 17 -17.57 5.49 2.29
N ILE A 18 -17.71 4.19 2.55
CA ILE A 18 -18.96 3.44 2.32
C ILE A 18 -20.08 3.97 3.22
N PHE A 19 -19.84 4.15 4.52
CA PHE A 19 -20.85 4.67 5.45
C PHE A 19 -21.29 6.10 5.10
N ALA A 20 -20.35 6.97 4.71
CA ALA A 20 -20.68 8.31 4.25
C ALA A 20 -21.58 8.28 3.01
N THR A 21 -21.26 7.40 2.05
CA THR A 21 -22.05 7.23 0.83
C THR A 21 -23.47 6.76 1.14
N ILE A 22 -23.64 5.78 2.04
CA ILE A 22 -24.96 5.31 2.50
C ILE A 22 -25.74 6.45 3.19
N GLY A 23 -25.07 7.25 4.02
CA GLY A 23 -25.68 8.42 4.66
C GLY A 23 -26.18 9.47 3.66
N PHE A 24 -25.42 9.72 2.60
CA PHE A 24 -25.83 10.65 1.55
C PHE A 24 -26.97 10.12 0.68
N VAL A 25 -27.06 8.81 0.45
CA VAL A 25 -28.23 8.18 -0.19
C VAL A 25 -29.47 8.32 0.70
N SER A 26 -29.33 8.10 2.00
CA SER A 26 -30.44 8.26 2.96
C SER A 26 -30.92 9.70 3.08
N ALA A 27 -30.05 10.69 2.83
CA ALA A 27 -30.40 12.10 2.79
C ALA A 27 -30.97 12.56 1.43
N GLY A 28 -31.05 11.66 0.44
CA GLY A 28 -31.52 11.97 -0.92
C GLY A 28 -30.56 12.82 -1.75
N LEU A 29 -29.32 12.99 -1.31
CA LEU A 29 -28.32 13.84 -1.98
C LEU A 29 -27.69 13.15 -3.20
N ILE A 30 -27.64 11.82 -3.21
CA ILE A 30 -27.07 11.00 -4.29
C ILE A 30 -27.97 9.78 -4.52
N THR A 31 -28.10 9.34 -5.77
CA THR A 31 -28.91 8.15 -6.10
C THR A 31 -28.16 6.85 -5.77
N LEU A 32 -28.91 5.74 -5.67
CA LEU A 32 -28.33 4.42 -5.42
C LEU A 32 -27.33 4.03 -6.52
N GLU A 33 -27.61 4.33 -7.78
CA GLU A 33 -26.70 4.06 -8.89
C GLU A 33 -25.37 4.81 -8.74
N GLN A 34 -25.42 6.09 -8.34
CA GLN A 34 -24.23 6.88 -8.08
C GLN A 34 -23.44 6.36 -6.86
N SER A 35 -24.15 5.85 -5.84
CA SER A 35 -23.51 5.26 -4.65
C SER A 35 -22.71 4.00 -4.96
N ILE A 36 -23.21 3.15 -5.85
CA ILE A 36 -22.52 1.93 -6.28
C ILE A 36 -21.21 2.29 -6.98
N GLY A 37 -21.22 3.33 -7.82
CA GLY A 37 -20.02 3.86 -8.47
C GLY A 37 -18.97 4.34 -7.47
N ILE A 38 -19.39 5.06 -6.43
CA ILE A 38 -18.48 5.56 -5.37
C ILE A 38 -17.87 4.38 -4.58
N ILE A 39 -18.68 3.39 -4.20
CA ILE A 39 -18.23 2.23 -3.43
C ILE A 39 -17.26 1.36 -4.24
N LEU A 40 -17.60 1.05 -5.49
CA LEU A 40 -16.72 0.30 -6.39
C LEU A 40 -15.42 1.08 -6.64
N GLY A 41 -15.50 2.39 -6.84
CA GLY A 41 -14.33 3.26 -6.99
C GLY A 41 -13.41 3.25 -5.77
N ALA A 42 -13.97 3.32 -4.55
CA ALA A 42 -13.19 3.28 -3.31
C ALA A 42 -12.41 1.96 -3.16
N ASN A 43 -13.03 0.82 -3.48
CA ASN A 43 -12.39 -0.50 -3.39
C ASN A 43 -11.39 -0.76 -4.53
N LEU A 44 -11.69 -0.29 -5.74
CA LEU A 44 -10.76 -0.36 -6.86
C LEU A 44 -9.56 0.56 -6.65
N GLY A 45 -9.74 1.75 -6.07
CA GLY A 45 -8.67 2.70 -5.80
C GLY A 45 -7.60 2.16 -4.85
N THR A 46 -8.00 1.48 -3.77
CA THR A 46 -7.03 0.84 -2.84
C THR A 46 -6.23 -0.26 -3.53
N THR A 47 -6.85 -1.00 -4.45
CA THR A 47 -6.18 -2.06 -5.21
C THR A 47 -5.29 -1.49 -6.32
N SER A 48 -5.77 -0.47 -7.03
CA SER A 48 -5.06 0.20 -8.11
C SER A 48 -3.80 0.89 -7.60
N THR A 49 -3.82 1.46 -6.39
CA THR A 49 -2.62 2.05 -5.77
C THR A 49 -1.52 1.01 -5.57
N ALA A 50 -1.86 -0.19 -5.09
CA ALA A 50 -0.88 -1.28 -4.93
C ALA A 50 -0.33 -1.75 -6.29
N TRP A 51 -1.18 -1.81 -7.32
CA TRP A 51 -0.76 -2.12 -8.69
C TRP A 51 0.13 -1.04 -9.30
N ILE A 52 -0.17 0.24 -9.08
CA ILE A 52 0.64 1.37 -9.55
C ILE A 52 2.02 1.34 -8.88
N VAL A 53 2.07 1.11 -7.56
CA VAL A 53 3.34 0.97 -6.82
C VAL A 53 4.14 -0.22 -7.35
N THR A 54 3.48 -1.36 -7.58
CA THR A 54 4.12 -2.55 -8.16
C THR A 54 4.62 -2.25 -9.58
N TYR A 55 3.80 -1.69 -10.45
CA TYR A 55 4.14 -1.42 -11.85
C TYR A 55 5.26 -0.37 -12.00
N LEU A 56 5.22 0.73 -11.23
CA LEU A 56 6.33 1.69 -11.18
C LEU A 56 7.58 1.08 -10.55
N GLY A 57 7.43 0.25 -9.52
CA GLY A 57 8.53 -0.46 -8.88
C GLY A 57 9.25 -1.38 -9.86
N PHE A 58 8.51 -2.21 -10.60
CA PHE A 58 9.03 -3.21 -11.54
C PHE A 58 9.99 -2.68 -12.62
N LYS A 59 9.92 -1.39 -12.97
CA LYS A 59 10.84 -0.79 -13.97
C LYS A 59 12.23 -0.48 -13.41
N PHE A 60 12.38 -0.40 -12.09
CA PHE A 60 13.69 -0.38 -11.46
C PHE A 60 14.11 -1.82 -11.22
N LYS A 61 15.35 -2.19 -11.55
CA LYS A 61 15.94 -3.47 -11.12
C LYS A 61 16.09 -3.44 -9.59
N ILE A 62 14.99 -3.64 -8.88
CA ILE A 62 14.85 -3.48 -7.44
C ILE A 62 15.71 -4.49 -6.68
N GLY A 63 16.07 -5.62 -7.28
CA GLY A 63 17.00 -6.58 -6.69
C GLY A 63 18.35 -5.98 -6.27
N LEU A 64 18.82 -4.90 -6.93
CA LEU A 64 20.06 -4.20 -6.52
C LEU A 64 19.83 -3.03 -5.56
N ILE A 65 18.60 -2.51 -5.46
CA ILE A 65 18.27 -1.34 -4.64
C ILE A 65 17.68 -1.77 -3.28
N SER A 66 16.97 -2.89 -3.20
CA SER A 66 16.36 -3.38 -1.96
C SER A 66 17.38 -3.73 -0.88
N TYR A 67 18.44 -4.47 -1.22
CA TYR A 67 19.48 -4.83 -0.25
C TYR A 67 20.18 -3.61 0.37
N PRO A 68 20.66 -2.61 -0.39
CA PRO A 68 21.22 -1.40 0.21
C PRO A 68 20.16 -0.53 0.92
N LEU A 69 18.90 -0.51 0.48
CA LEU A 69 17.83 0.22 1.17
C LEU A 69 17.56 -0.37 2.56
N ILE A 70 17.49 -1.70 2.66
CA ILE A 70 17.34 -2.41 3.94
C ILE A 70 18.59 -2.19 4.80
N ALA A 71 19.79 -2.28 4.22
CA ALA A 71 21.04 -2.06 4.94
C ALA A 71 21.13 -0.63 5.52
N ILE A 72 20.78 0.39 4.73
CA ILE A 72 20.76 1.80 5.18
C ILE A 72 19.68 2.02 6.25
N GLY A 73 18.47 1.49 6.06
CA GLY A 73 17.39 1.59 7.05
C GLY A 73 17.73 0.89 8.37
N ALA A 74 18.36 -0.29 8.31
CA ALA A 74 18.82 -1.04 9.47
C ALA A 74 20.01 -0.36 10.17
N LEU A 75 20.98 0.18 9.42
CA LEU A 75 22.11 0.96 9.96
C LEU A 75 21.62 2.24 10.64
N MET A 76 20.70 2.99 10.03
CA MET A 76 20.11 4.19 10.65
C MET A 76 19.39 3.86 11.95
N ARG A 77 18.72 2.70 12.03
CA ARG A 77 18.09 2.23 13.26
C ARG A 77 19.13 1.88 14.34
N LEU A 78 20.25 1.27 13.95
CA LEU A 78 21.28 0.80 14.89
C LEU A 78 22.07 1.95 15.53
N PHE A 79 22.33 3.03 14.78
CA PHE A 79 23.17 4.14 15.27
C PHE A 79 22.40 5.22 16.05
N ASN A 80 21.07 5.28 15.97
CA ASN A 80 20.32 6.38 16.61
C ASN A 80 18.91 5.96 17.08
N SER A 81 18.74 5.73 18.39
CA SER A 81 17.47 5.29 19.00
C SER A 81 16.37 6.37 19.11
N HIS A 82 16.60 7.61 18.65
CA HIS A 82 15.61 8.68 18.68
C HIS A 82 14.82 8.80 17.35
N ARG A 83 14.31 9.99 16.99
CA ARG A 83 13.40 10.25 15.85
C ARG A 83 13.89 9.70 14.49
N TYR A 84 15.20 9.57 14.30
CA TYR A 84 15.81 9.01 13.08
C TYR A 84 15.76 7.47 13.01
N GLY A 85 15.67 6.77 14.15
CA GLY A 85 15.48 5.32 14.17
C GLY A 85 14.10 4.90 13.68
N ALA A 86 13.07 5.72 13.92
CA ALA A 86 11.74 5.53 13.36
C ALA A 86 11.73 5.65 11.83
N LEU A 87 12.48 6.62 11.29
CA LEU A 87 12.67 6.75 9.84
C LEU A 87 13.42 5.53 9.27
N GLY A 88 14.45 5.04 9.97
CA GLY A 88 15.17 3.82 9.58
C GLY A 88 14.27 2.58 9.49
N ILE A 89 13.32 2.41 10.43
CA ILE A 89 12.33 1.33 10.40
C ILE A 89 11.39 1.45 9.20
N ILE A 90 10.93 2.67 8.87
CA ILE A 90 10.08 2.90 7.69
C ILE A 90 10.83 2.55 6.40
N VAL A 91 12.09 3.00 6.28
CA VAL A 91 12.94 2.72 5.10
C VAL A 91 13.25 1.23 4.97
N ALA A 92 13.60 0.56 6.06
CA ALA A 92 13.86 -0.89 6.05
C ALA A 92 12.58 -1.70 5.77
N GLY A 93 11.43 -1.28 6.32
CA GLY A 93 10.13 -1.90 6.05
C GLY A 93 9.73 -1.78 4.58
N PHE A 94 9.97 -0.62 3.97
CA PHE A 94 9.75 -0.42 2.54
C PHE A 94 10.62 -1.36 1.70
N GLY A 95 11.89 -1.54 2.06
CA GLY A 95 12.79 -2.49 1.41
C GLY A 95 12.35 -3.95 1.56
N MET A 96 11.86 -4.35 2.73
CA MET A 96 11.33 -5.71 2.96
C MET A 96 10.09 -6.03 2.11
N ILE A 97 9.21 -5.05 1.88
CA ILE A 97 8.03 -5.25 1.00
C ILE A 97 8.49 -5.66 -0.41
N PHE A 98 9.51 -5.01 -0.95
CA PHE A 98 10.03 -5.34 -2.27
C PHE A 98 10.69 -6.72 -2.34
N VAL A 99 11.42 -7.15 -1.31
CA VAL A 99 11.94 -8.51 -1.23
C VAL A 99 10.81 -9.54 -1.21
N GLY A 100 9.74 -9.27 -0.46
CA GLY A 100 8.55 -10.12 -0.46
C GLY A 100 7.91 -10.24 -1.84
N ILE A 101 7.81 -9.14 -2.58
CA ILE A 101 7.27 -9.14 -3.96
C ILE A 101 8.16 -9.93 -4.92
N ASP A 102 9.48 -9.86 -4.77
CA ASP A 102 10.44 -10.62 -5.60
C ASP A 102 10.33 -12.13 -5.34
N MET A 103 10.28 -12.54 -4.07
CA MET A 103 10.06 -13.94 -3.67
C MET A 103 8.73 -14.50 -4.18
N MET A 104 7.66 -13.68 -4.15
CA MET A 104 6.35 -14.08 -4.68
C MET A 104 6.39 -14.28 -6.20
N GLN A 105 7.11 -13.44 -6.93
CA GLN A 105 7.28 -13.60 -8.39
C GLN A 105 8.06 -14.86 -8.74
N GLU A 106 9.16 -15.12 -8.05
CA GLU A 106 9.99 -16.29 -8.29
C GLU A 106 9.21 -17.58 -8.00
N GLY A 107 8.45 -17.61 -6.89
CA GLY A 107 7.54 -18.72 -6.56
C GLY A 107 6.40 -18.90 -7.57
N MET A 108 5.80 -17.81 -8.05
CA MET A 108 4.78 -17.83 -9.11
C MET A 108 5.34 -18.33 -10.44
N SER A 109 6.56 -17.95 -10.80
CA SER A 109 7.25 -18.41 -12.01
C SER A 109 7.55 -19.91 -11.93
N GLY A 110 8.03 -20.40 -10.78
CA GLY A 110 8.26 -21.83 -10.54
C GLY A 110 6.97 -22.67 -10.52
N ALA A 111 5.88 -22.11 -9.97
CA ALA A 111 4.57 -22.75 -10.03
C ALA A 111 4.05 -22.78 -11.48
N ALA A 112 4.18 -21.69 -12.23
CA ALA A 112 3.78 -21.62 -13.64
C ALA A 112 4.54 -22.62 -14.51
N SER A 113 5.83 -22.88 -14.26
CA SER A 113 6.58 -23.92 -14.97
C SER A 113 6.16 -25.35 -14.60
N THR A 114 5.46 -25.55 -13.49
CA THR A 114 4.92 -26.86 -13.09
C THR A 114 3.56 -27.16 -13.74
N PHE A 115 2.80 -26.12 -14.10
CA PHE A 115 1.49 -26.25 -14.77
C PHE A 115 1.56 -26.12 -16.30
N ASN A 116 2.67 -25.64 -16.87
CA ASN A 116 2.94 -25.73 -18.29
C ASN A 116 3.53 -27.11 -18.60
N PHE A 117 2.71 -27.99 -19.18
CA PHE A 117 3.15 -29.23 -19.82
C PHE A 117 4.15 -28.96 -20.95
#